data_AF-X0C813-F1
#
_entry.id   AF-X0C813-F1
#
_cell.length_a   1.000
_cell.length_b   1.000
_cell.length_c   1.000
_cell.angle_alpha   90.00
_cell.angle_beta   90.00
_cell.angle_gamma   90.00
#
_symmetry.space_group_name_H-M   'P 1'
#
loop_
_entity.id
_entity.type
_entity.pdbx_description
1 polymer ?
#
loop_
_entity_poly.entity_id
_entity_poly.type
_entity_poly.pdbx_seq_one_letter_code
_entity_poly.pdbx_strand_id
1 'polypeptide(L)'
;MQMMPPDVGSSYFGSGTGTWPEPPAASTMLKWIHKQRNATNHASNSMPSMSALPQTANTANVSMADYHQYAEGALEKWVSYQRQLGSIFLEIVNGSLESASETLLTVTSWLLSQVADLGLNLYDTNLHADRIQLWNDFNHAWLGLGQRQIDLMTSSQQLSRMQSLVSKAMIKRMGNELVRLCDGIERHGLVDYQYGVWEDQITAVLEDCLDVVYVA
;
A
#
# COMPACT_ATOMS: atom_id res chain seq x y z
N MET A 1 -30.07 0.01 33.76
CA MET A 1 -28.97 -0.89 33.35
C MET A 1 -29.24 -1.31 31.92
N GLN A 2 -28.43 -0.79 30.99
CA GLN A 2 -28.65 -0.85 29.55
C GLN A 2 -27.71 -1.94 28.99
N MET A 3 -28.29 -2.92 28.30
CA MET A 3 -27.61 -4.11 27.77
C MET A 3 -26.72 -3.72 26.58
N MET A 4 -25.48 -4.22 26.55
CA MET A 4 -24.60 -4.17 25.38
C MET A 4 -25.17 -5.01 24.23
N PRO A 5 -25.05 -4.60 22.96
CA PRO A 5 -25.28 -5.47 21.83
C PRO A 5 -24.06 -6.39 21.60
N PRO A 6 -24.26 -7.68 21.26
CA PRO A 6 -23.15 -8.61 20.99
C PRO A 6 -22.67 -8.57 19.53
N ASP A 7 -21.38 -8.84 19.40
CA ASP A 7 -20.64 -9.50 18.30
C ASP A 7 -20.56 -8.85 16.90
N VAL A 8 -19.35 -8.36 16.58
CA VAL A 8 -18.87 -8.11 15.21
C VAL A 8 -18.36 -9.45 14.65
N GLY A 9 -19.25 -10.17 13.98
CA GLY A 9 -18.90 -11.39 13.26
C GLY A 9 -17.91 -11.11 12.12
N SER A 10 -16.70 -11.64 12.26
CA SER A 10 -15.66 -11.69 11.22
C SER A 10 -16.21 -12.41 9.98
N SER A 11 -16.50 -11.65 8.92
CA SER A 11 -17.14 -12.16 7.70
C SER A 11 -16.11 -12.66 6.68
N TYR A 12 -15.05 -13.33 7.11
CA TYR A 12 -13.94 -13.71 6.21
C TYR A 12 -14.26 -14.92 5.31
N PHE A 13 -15.34 -15.67 5.56
CA PHE A 13 -15.76 -16.77 4.68
C PHE A 13 -17.29 -16.88 4.59
N GLY A 14 -17.87 -16.23 3.58
CA GLY A 14 -19.26 -16.43 3.18
C GLY A 14 -19.34 -17.12 1.82
N SER A 15 -19.80 -18.38 1.81
CA SER A 15 -20.19 -19.10 0.59
C SER A 15 -21.36 -18.40 -0.09
N GLY A 16 -21.16 -17.93 -1.33
CA GLY A 16 -22.21 -17.40 -2.18
C GLY A 16 -21.81 -17.48 -3.64
N THR A 17 -22.47 -18.34 -4.40
CA THR A 17 -22.39 -18.39 -5.86
C THR A 17 -23.04 -17.13 -6.44
N GLY A 18 -22.26 -16.28 -7.11
CA GLY A 18 -22.77 -15.12 -7.83
C GLY A 18 -21.62 -14.28 -8.38
N THR A 19 -21.58 -14.11 -9.70
CA THR A 19 -20.88 -13.08 -10.47
C THR A 19 -19.66 -12.43 -9.80
N TRP A 20 -18.46 -12.73 -10.30
CA TRP A 20 -17.22 -12.03 -9.95
C TRP A 20 -17.45 -10.51 -10.00
N PRO A 21 -17.28 -9.79 -8.87
CA PRO A 21 -17.28 -8.34 -8.89
C PRO A 21 -16.10 -7.86 -9.73
N GLU A 22 -16.33 -6.90 -10.61
CA GLU A 22 -15.26 -6.11 -11.23
C GLU A 22 -14.34 -5.57 -10.12
N PRO A 23 -13.00 -5.60 -10.27
CA PRO A 23 -12.11 -5.33 -9.15
C PRO A 23 -12.31 -3.88 -8.65
N PRO A 24 -12.62 -3.67 -7.37
CA PRO A 24 -12.90 -2.34 -6.82
C PRO A 24 -11.69 -1.38 -6.93
N ALA A 25 -10.49 -1.92 -7.13
CA ALA A 25 -9.23 -1.20 -7.20
C ALA A 25 -9.15 -0.10 -8.26
N ALA A 26 -9.72 -0.34 -9.46
CA ALA A 26 -9.71 0.67 -10.53
C ALA A 26 -10.60 1.86 -10.17
N SER A 27 -11.76 1.60 -9.56
CA SER A 27 -12.69 2.63 -9.11
C SER A 27 -12.10 3.50 -8.00
N THR A 28 -11.33 2.91 -7.09
CA THR A 28 -10.60 3.62 -6.04
C THR A 28 -9.55 4.53 -6.69
N MET A 29 -8.60 4.03 -7.47
CA MET A 29 -7.60 4.88 -8.14
C MET A 29 -8.22 6.01 -8.98
N LEU A 30 -9.29 5.72 -9.74
CA LEU A 30 -9.98 6.71 -10.54
C LEU A 30 -10.61 7.83 -9.69
N LYS A 31 -11.14 7.52 -8.49
CA LYS A 31 -11.60 8.54 -7.54
C LYS A 31 -10.46 9.42 -7.06
N TRP A 32 -9.28 8.84 -6.83
CA TRP A 32 -8.11 9.56 -6.33
C TRP A 32 -7.55 10.49 -7.41
N ILE A 33 -7.39 9.99 -8.65
CA ILE A 33 -6.99 10.79 -9.82
C ILE A 33 -8.01 11.90 -10.13
N HIS A 34 -9.31 11.58 -10.16
CA HIS A 34 -10.36 12.60 -10.40
C HIS A 34 -10.39 13.68 -9.34
N LYS A 35 -10.03 13.36 -8.09
CA LYS A 35 -10.07 14.35 -7.01
C LYS A 35 -8.82 15.22 -6.98
N GLN A 36 -7.66 14.69 -7.37
CA GLN A 36 -6.46 15.49 -7.62
C GLN A 36 -6.73 16.59 -8.67
N ARG A 37 -7.48 16.29 -9.73
CA ARG A 37 -7.96 17.27 -10.73
C ARG A 37 -8.67 18.46 -10.09
N ASN A 38 -9.52 18.23 -9.10
CA ASN A 38 -10.29 19.31 -8.48
C ASN A 38 -9.42 20.13 -7.51
N ALA A 39 -8.48 19.50 -6.80
CA ALA A 39 -7.56 20.20 -5.90
C ALA A 39 -6.58 21.13 -6.66
N THR A 40 -6.04 20.70 -7.80
CA THR A 40 -5.15 21.54 -8.63
C THR A 40 -5.89 22.70 -9.29
N ASN A 41 -7.17 22.52 -9.63
CA ASN A 41 -7.99 23.58 -10.22
C ASN A 41 -8.40 24.68 -9.21
N HIS A 42 -8.40 24.39 -7.90
CA HIS A 42 -8.72 25.38 -6.88
C HIS A 42 -7.57 26.33 -6.53
N ALA A 43 -6.33 26.06 -6.96
CA ALA A 43 -5.21 26.97 -6.78
C ALA A 43 -5.24 28.18 -7.74
N SER A 44 -6.02 28.12 -8.83
CA SER A 44 -6.03 29.17 -9.87
C SER A 44 -7.21 30.15 -9.80
N ASN A 45 -8.21 29.91 -8.92
CA ASN A 45 -9.42 30.73 -8.87
C ASN A 45 -9.55 31.46 -7.54
N SER A 46 -8.73 32.50 -7.35
CA SER A 46 -9.03 33.56 -6.39
C SER A 46 -8.54 34.89 -6.93
N MET A 47 -9.42 35.59 -7.66
CA MET A 47 -9.52 37.04 -7.72
C MET A 47 -10.96 37.40 -8.15
N PRO A 48 -11.66 38.33 -7.46
CA PRO A 48 -12.96 38.80 -7.91
C PRO A 48 -12.82 39.78 -9.08
N SER A 49 -13.80 39.68 -9.98
CA SER A 49 -13.93 40.34 -11.29
C SER A 49 -14.01 41.87 -11.24
N MET A 50 -13.18 42.55 -12.03
CA MET A 50 -13.54 43.82 -12.70
C MET A 50 -12.84 43.97 -14.07
N SER A 51 -13.68 44.04 -15.12
CA SER A 51 -13.60 44.86 -16.35
C SER A 51 -12.36 44.81 -17.28
N ALA A 52 -12.54 44.11 -18.43
CA ALA A 52 -12.20 44.44 -19.83
C ALA A 52 -10.80 45.00 -20.26
N LEU A 53 -9.98 44.14 -20.93
CA LEU A 53 -9.32 44.30 -22.27
C LEU A 53 -8.48 43.01 -22.55
N PRO A 54 -8.20 42.59 -23.82
CA PRO A 54 -7.66 41.27 -24.09
C PRO A 54 -6.14 41.26 -23.91
N GLN A 55 -5.67 40.50 -22.92
CA GLN A 55 -4.25 40.16 -22.79
C GLN A 55 -4.02 38.79 -23.42
N THR A 56 -3.13 38.77 -24.40
CA THR A 56 -2.47 37.58 -24.93
C THR A 56 -1.79 36.84 -23.78
N ALA A 57 -2.50 35.90 -23.18
CA ALA A 57 -1.92 34.92 -22.28
C ALA A 57 -1.53 33.72 -23.12
N ASN A 58 -0.22 33.52 -23.28
CA ASN A 58 0.32 32.20 -23.60
C ASN A 58 -0.02 31.27 -22.42
N THR A 59 -1.24 30.75 -22.39
CA THR A 59 -1.54 29.53 -21.68
C THR A 59 -0.75 28.44 -22.39
N ALA A 60 0.36 28.03 -21.79
CA ALA A 60 0.97 26.76 -22.11
C ALA A 60 -0.13 25.70 -21.99
N ASN A 61 -0.65 25.30 -23.16
CA ASN A 61 -1.62 24.25 -23.34
C ASN A 61 -0.89 22.95 -22.99
N VAL A 62 -0.71 22.66 -21.71
CA VAL A 62 -0.34 21.32 -21.26
C VAL A 62 -1.46 20.44 -21.78
N SER A 63 -1.13 19.63 -22.78
CA SER A 63 -2.14 19.02 -23.63
C SER A 63 -2.99 18.08 -22.78
N MET A 64 -4.31 18.12 -22.93
CA MET A 64 -5.21 17.14 -22.30
C MET A 64 -4.77 15.69 -22.61
N ALA A 65 -4.06 15.48 -23.72
CA ALA A 65 -3.48 14.19 -24.12
C ALA A 65 -2.39 13.69 -23.18
N ASP A 66 -1.46 14.55 -22.72
CA ASP A 66 -0.37 14.17 -21.81
C ASP A 66 -0.91 13.72 -20.44
N TYR A 67 -2.02 14.34 -19.98
CA TYR A 67 -2.68 13.97 -18.73
C TYR A 67 -3.46 12.67 -18.82
N HIS A 68 -4.17 12.43 -19.93
CA HIS A 68 -4.86 11.17 -20.14
C HIS A 68 -3.86 10.00 -20.17
N GLN A 69 -2.71 10.20 -20.82
CA GLN A 69 -1.65 9.20 -20.87
C GLN A 69 -0.99 8.96 -19.50
N TYR A 70 -0.79 10.00 -18.69
CA TYR A 70 -0.30 9.86 -17.31
C TYR A 70 -1.30 9.10 -16.42
N ALA A 71 -2.59 9.45 -16.50
CA ALA A 71 -3.65 8.82 -15.71
C ALA A 71 -3.81 7.33 -16.05
N GLU A 72 -3.71 6.98 -17.33
CA GLU A 72 -3.75 5.59 -17.80
C GLU A 72 -2.55 4.79 -17.28
N GLY A 73 -1.33 5.32 -17.41
CA GLY A 73 -0.13 4.67 -16.87
C GLY A 73 -0.11 4.55 -15.35
N ALA A 74 -0.68 5.52 -14.62
CA ALA A 74 -0.82 5.45 -13.17
C ALA A 74 -1.83 4.37 -12.73
N LEU A 75 -2.93 4.22 -13.48
CA LEU A 75 -3.93 3.18 -13.24
C LEU A 75 -3.36 1.78 -13.45
N GLU A 76 -2.59 1.56 -14.52
CA GLU A 76 -1.92 0.28 -14.77
C GLU A 76 -0.97 -0.10 -13.64
N LYS A 77 -0.15 0.84 -13.17
CA LYS A 77 0.77 0.61 -12.05
C LYS A 77 0.02 0.30 -10.75
N TRP A 78 -1.10 0.97 -10.48
CA TRP A 78 -1.94 0.68 -9.32
C TRP A 78 -2.58 -0.71 -9.37
N VAL A 79 -3.13 -1.09 -10.52
CA VAL A 79 -3.68 -2.44 -10.73
C VAL A 79 -2.58 -3.49 -10.58
N SER A 80 -1.38 -3.21 -11.08
CA SER A 80 -0.21 -4.07 -10.90
C SER A 80 0.19 -4.22 -9.43
N TYR A 81 0.21 -3.12 -8.67
CA TYR A 81 0.47 -3.12 -7.23
C TYR A 81 -0.52 -4.03 -6.49
N GLN A 82 -1.82 -3.84 -6.72
CA GLN A 82 -2.87 -4.62 -6.07
C GLN A 82 -2.76 -6.12 -6.38
N ARG A 83 -2.48 -6.46 -7.66
CA ARG A 83 -2.27 -7.86 -8.07
C ARG A 83 -1.06 -8.48 -7.37
N GLN A 84 0.06 -7.76 -7.34
CA GLN A 84 1.28 -8.25 -6.70
C GLN A 84 1.09 -8.41 -5.19
N LEU A 85 0.40 -7.47 -4.53
CA LEU A 85 0.07 -7.57 -3.11
C LEU A 85 -0.78 -8.81 -2.81
N GLY A 86 -1.80 -9.09 -3.63
CA GLY A 86 -2.59 -10.33 -3.51
C GLY A 86 -1.75 -11.59 -3.70
N SER A 87 -0.79 -11.58 -4.64
CA SER A 87 0.12 -12.70 -4.85
C SER A 87 1.03 -12.96 -3.64
N ILE A 88 1.54 -11.89 -3.01
CA ILE A 88 2.40 -11.99 -1.81
C ILE A 88 1.67 -12.76 -0.70
N PHE A 89 0.39 -12.46 -0.44
CA PHE A 89 -0.37 -13.20 0.58
C PHE A 89 -0.50 -14.70 0.26
N LEU A 90 -0.73 -15.06 -1.00
CA LEU A 90 -0.79 -16.45 -1.42
C LEU A 90 0.56 -17.15 -1.25
N GLU A 91 1.66 -16.49 -1.61
CA GLU A 91 3.02 -17.02 -1.43
C GLU A 91 3.36 -17.20 0.06
N ILE A 92 2.99 -16.25 0.93
CA ILE A 92 3.17 -16.35 2.38
C ILE A 92 2.41 -17.57 2.92
N VAL A 93 1.12 -17.71 2.60
CA VAL A 93 0.31 -18.86 3.05
C VAL A 93 0.93 -20.18 2.61
N ASN A 94 1.39 -20.26 1.36
CA ASN A 94 2.04 -21.45 0.80
C ASN A 94 3.45 -21.70 1.36
N GLY A 95 4.05 -20.71 2.05
CA GLY A 95 5.40 -20.78 2.60
C GLY A 95 6.50 -20.56 1.57
N SER A 96 6.20 -19.93 0.44
CA SER A 96 7.16 -19.54 -0.61
C SER A 96 7.79 -18.18 -0.27
N LEU A 97 8.46 -18.08 0.88
CA LEU A 97 8.78 -16.78 1.48
C LEU A 97 9.87 -16.02 0.74
N GLU A 98 10.79 -16.70 0.07
CA GLU A 98 11.84 -16.06 -0.75
C GLU A 98 11.23 -15.21 -1.88
N SER A 99 10.30 -15.78 -2.67
CA SER A 99 9.59 -15.07 -3.74
C SER A 99 8.74 -13.92 -3.19
N ALA A 100 8.02 -14.18 -2.10
CA ALA A 100 7.19 -13.18 -1.42
C ALA A 100 8.04 -11.98 -0.97
N SER A 101 9.25 -12.23 -0.44
CA SER A 101 10.15 -11.20 0.06
C SER A 101 10.66 -10.25 -1.02
N GLU A 102 10.99 -10.77 -2.20
CA GLU A 102 11.45 -9.98 -3.35
C GLU A 102 10.32 -9.11 -3.92
N THR A 103 9.13 -9.72 -4.07
CA THR A 103 7.95 -9.02 -4.56
C THR A 103 7.50 -7.95 -3.57
N LEU A 104 7.52 -8.24 -2.27
CA LEU A 104 7.16 -7.30 -1.21
C LEU A 104 8.06 -6.05 -1.20
N LEU A 105 9.37 -6.25 -1.34
CA LEU A 105 10.31 -5.13 -1.40
C LEU A 105 10.07 -4.26 -2.65
N THR A 106 9.75 -4.89 -3.78
CA THR A 106 9.44 -4.20 -5.05
C THR A 106 8.18 -3.33 -4.92
N VAL A 107 7.09 -3.89 -4.40
CA VAL A 107 5.83 -3.13 -4.22
C VAL A 107 5.96 -2.05 -3.15
N THR A 108 6.78 -2.28 -2.12
CA THR A 108 7.07 -1.29 -1.07
C THR A 108 7.80 -0.09 -1.64
N SER A 109 8.89 -0.33 -2.38
CA SER A 109 9.63 0.76 -3.03
C SER A 109 8.74 1.57 -3.98
N TRP A 110 7.86 0.90 -4.73
CA TRP A 110 6.94 1.60 -5.60
C TRP A 110 5.94 2.43 -4.80
N LEU A 111 5.18 1.83 -3.88
CA LEU A 111 4.11 2.50 -3.15
C LEU A 111 4.62 3.75 -2.42
N LEU A 112 5.73 3.62 -1.68
CA LEU A 112 6.25 4.71 -0.86
C LEU A 112 6.82 5.85 -1.72
N SER A 113 7.34 5.55 -2.92
CA SER A 113 7.73 6.59 -3.88
C SER A 113 6.55 7.37 -4.44
N GLN A 114 5.34 6.78 -4.43
CA GLN A 114 4.14 7.35 -5.04
C GLN A 114 3.22 8.06 -4.03
N VAL A 115 3.63 8.20 -2.76
CA VAL A 115 2.78 8.79 -1.69
C VAL A 115 2.14 10.12 -2.07
N ALA A 116 2.92 11.05 -2.64
CA ALA A 116 2.41 12.36 -3.03
C ALA A 116 1.57 12.29 -4.32
N ASP A 117 2.01 11.47 -5.29
CA ASP A 117 1.35 11.35 -6.59
C ASP A 117 -0.02 10.68 -6.48
N LEU A 118 -0.12 9.70 -5.58
CA LEU A 118 -1.37 9.08 -5.17
C LEU A 118 -2.15 9.97 -4.20
N GLY A 119 -1.61 11.07 -3.68
CA GLY A 119 -2.29 11.91 -2.70
C GLY A 119 -2.55 11.24 -1.35
N LEU A 120 -1.77 10.19 -1.01
CA LEU A 120 -1.83 9.48 0.27
C LEU A 120 -1.52 10.38 1.46
N ASN A 121 -0.75 11.45 1.24
CA ASN A 121 -0.40 12.47 2.22
C ASN A 121 -1.48 13.54 2.46
N LEU A 122 -2.54 13.57 1.64
CA LEU A 122 -3.62 14.54 1.80
C LEU A 122 -4.65 14.05 2.82
N TYR A 123 -5.39 14.92 3.49
CA TYR A 123 -6.55 14.50 4.29
C TYR A 123 -7.82 14.50 3.42
N ASP A 124 -8.46 13.34 3.28
CA ASP A 124 -9.70 13.21 2.53
C ASP A 124 -10.64 12.17 3.15
N THR A 125 -11.71 12.66 3.78
CA THR A 125 -12.74 11.84 4.40
C THR A 125 -13.41 10.87 3.43
N ASN A 126 -13.54 11.20 2.13
CA ASN A 126 -14.22 10.35 1.16
C ASN A 126 -13.38 9.14 0.74
N LEU A 127 -12.07 9.20 0.96
CA LEU A 127 -11.10 8.14 0.63
C LEU A 127 -10.54 7.47 1.89
N HIS A 128 -11.07 7.86 3.06
CA HIS A 128 -10.54 7.46 4.36
C HIS A 128 -10.59 5.94 4.56
N ALA A 129 -11.72 5.30 4.27
CA ALA A 129 -11.85 3.84 4.37
C ALA A 129 -10.89 3.11 3.44
N ASP A 130 -10.82 3.54 2.17
CA ASP A 130 -9.92 2.96 1.16
C ASP A 130 -8.45 3.10 1.56
N ARG A 131 -8.07 4.21 2.21
CA ARG A 131 -6.71 4.46 2.72
C ARG A 131 -6.36 3.60 3.91
N ILE A 132 -7.27 3.48 4.87
CA ILE A 132 -7.07 2.58 6.01
C ILE A 132 -6.86 1.16 5.50
N GLN A 133 -7.69 0.71 4.56
CA GLN A 133 -7.54 -0.63 4.00
C GLN A 133 -6.20 -0.80 3.29
N LEU A 134 -5.79 0.15 2.45
CA LEU A 134 -4.50 0.13 1.77
C LEU A 134 -3.33 -0.05 2.73
N TRP A 135 -3.27 0.79 3.79
CA TRP A 135 -2.18 0.73 4.75
C TRP A 135 -2.25 -0.54 5.60
N ASN A 136 -3.44 -1.00 5.97
CA ASN A 136 -3.59 -2.28 6.64
C ASN A 136 -3.07 -3.42 5.77
N ASP A 137 -3.50 -3.55 4.52
CA ASP A 137 -3.06 -4.64 3.64
C ASP A 137 -1.55 -4.61 3.44
N PHE A 138 -0.97 -3.40 3.28
CA PHE A 138 0.48 -3.21 3.21
C PHE A 138 1.19 -3.70 4.48
N ASN A 139 0.76 -3.23 5.66
CA ASN A 139 1.39 -3.58 6.93
C ASN A 139 1.25 -5.08 7.25
N HIS A 140 0.08 -5.67 6.98
CA HIS A 140 -0.17 -7.08 7.23
C HIS A 140 0.61 -8.00 6.27
N ALA A 141 0.95 -7.56 5.05
CA ALA A 141 1.84 -8.32 4.18
C ALA A 141 3.24 -8.46 4.79
N TRP A 142 3.79 -7.36 5.36
CA TRP A 142 5.07 -7.37 6.07
C TRP A 142 5.03 -8.24 7.34
N LEU A 143 4.03 -8.01 8.20
CA LEU A 143 3.89 -8.78 9.44
C LEU A 143 3.64 -10.27 9.16
N GLY A 144 2.81 -10.58 8.15
CA GLY A 144 2.52 -11.95 7.74
C GLY A 144 3.76 -12.69 7.21
N LEU A 145 4.61 -12.00 6.43
CA LEU A 145 5.87 -12.58 5.96
C LEU A 145 6.80 -12.94 7.14
N GLY A 146 6.99 -12.00 8.07
CA GLY A 146 7.84 -12.20 9.24
C GLY A 146 7.32 -13.30 10.15
N GLN A 147 6.03 -13.27 10.51
CA GLN A 147 5.43 -14.30 11.35
C GLN A 147 5.55 -15.69 10.71
N ARG A 148 5.29 -15.78 9.40
CA ARG A 148 5.39 -17.07 8.70
C ARG A 148 6.81 -17.61 8.66
N GLN A 149 7.80 -16.74 8.52
CA GLN A 149 9.23 -17.11 8.61
C GLN A 149 9.53 -17.71 9.99
N ILE A 150 9.10 -17.04 11.06
CA ILE A 150 9.28 -17.51 12.45
C ILE A 150 8.62 -18.87 12.65
N ASP A 151 7.36 -19.03 12.20
CA ASP A 151 6.62 -20.29 12.32
C ASP A 151 7.35 -21.45 11.63
N LEU A 152 7.90 -21.22 10.43
CA LEU A 152 8.60 -22.25 9.67
C LEU A 152 9.97 -22.62 10.28
N MET A 153 10.65 -21.68 10.95
CA MET A 153 11.92 -21.95 11.62
C MET A 153 11.77 -22.58 13.00
N THR A 154 10.72 -22.22 13.72
CA THR A 154 10.43 -22.76 15.06
C THR A 154 9.69 -24.09 15.01
N SER A 155 9.07 -24.42 13.87
CA SER A 155 8.50 -25.74 13.63
C SER A 155 9.57 -26.82 13.65
N SER A 156 9.31 -27.91 14.37
CA SER A 156 10.13 -29.13 14.32
C SER A 156 9.92 -29.93 13.03
N GLN A 157 9.01 -29.50 12.15
CA GLN A 157 8.72 -30.17 10.90
C GLN A 157 9.69 -29.73 9.81
N GLN A 158 10.24 -30.71 9.08
CA GLN A 158 11.10 -30.42 7.95
C GLN A 158 10.32 -29.70 6.84
N LEU A 159 10.91 -28.66 6.27
CA LEU A 159 10.30 -27.87 5.21
C LEU A 159 9.92 -28.76 4.02
N SER A 160 8.71 -28.52 3.51
CA SER A 160 8.29 -29.11 2.25
C SER A 160 9.12 -28.57 1.09
N ARG A 161 9.26 -29.34 0.00
CA ARG A 161 9.97 -28.93 -1.22
C ARG A 161 9.44 -27.62 -1.83
N MET A 162 8.18 -27.29 -1.56
CA MET A 162 7.54 -26.06 -2.05
C MET A 162 7.76 -24.85 -1.14
N GLN A 163 8.28 -25.05 0.07
CA GLN A 163 8.54 -23.98 1.02
C GLN A 163 9.96 -23.46 0.87
N SER A 164 10.13 -22.15 0.99
CA SER A 164 11.42 -21.48 1.02
C SER A 164 11.45 -20.46 2.15
N LEU A 165 12.58 -20.35 2.83
CA LEU A 165 12.82 -19.35 3.87
C LEU A 165 13.49 -18.13 3.24
N VAL A 166 13.20 -16.95 3.79
CA VAL A 166 13.95 -15.74 3.46
C VAL A 166 15.37 -15.85 4.02
N SER A 167 16.38 -15.58 3.20
CA SER A 167 17.77 -15.59 3.67
C SER A 167 18.02 -14.45 4.67
N LYS A 168 18.94 -14.67 5.62
CA LYS A 168 19.36 -13.64 6.58
C LYS A 168 19.81 -12.33 5.91
N ALA A 169 20.53 -12.44 4.79
CA ALA A 169 21.00 -11.28 4.03
C ALA A 169 19.81 -10.49 3.44
N MET A 170 18.79 -11.20 2.95
CA MET A 170 17.58 -10.57 2.44
C MET A 170 16.75 -9.94 3.55
N ILE A 171 16.57 -10.58 4.71
CA ILE A 171 15.86 -9.99 5.87
C ILE A 171 16.50 -8.66 6.28
N LYS A 172 17.84 -8.61 6.41
CA LYS A 172 18.58 -7.37 6.73
C LYS A 172 18.40 -6.30 5.66
N ARG A 173 18.45 -6.69 4.38
CA ARG A 173 18.23 -5.78 3.26
C ARG A 173 16.82 -5.17 3.33
N MET A 174 15.82 -6.00 3.58
CA MET A 174 14.43 -5.57 3.67
C MET A 174 14.21 -4.56 4.80
N GLY A 175 14.73 -4.84 6.00
CA GLY A 175 14.66 -3.88 7.12
C GLY A 175 15.33 -2.55 6.80
N ASN A 176 16.57 -2.59 6.28
CA ASN A 176 17.29 -1.36 5.93
C ASN A 176 16.58 -0.53 4.85
N GLU A 177 16.03 -1.18 3.82
CA GLU A 177 15.30 -0.48 2.77
C GLU A 177 13.96 0.07 3.26
N LEU A 178 13.27 -0.65 4.14
CA LEU A 178 12.02 -0.17 4.74
C LEU A 178 12.25 1.13 5.52
N VAL A 179 13.22 1.14 6.44
CA VAL A 179 13.59 2.33 7.23
C VAL A 179 13.94 3.50 6.30
N ARG A 180 14.82 3.26 5.32
CA ARG A 180 15.23 4.28 4.34
C ARG A 180 14.05 4.86 3.55
N LEU A 181 13.05 4.05 3.22
CA LEU A 181 11.85 4.51 2.51
C LEU A 181 10.89 5.25 3.45
N CYS A 182 10.77 4.82 4.71
CA CYS A 182 9.96 5.47 5.73
C CYS A 182 10.49 6.87 6.08
N ASP A 183 11.81 7.04 6.21
CA ASP A 183 12.47 8.35 6.32
C ASP A 183 12.02 9.32 5.21
N GLY A 184 11.81 8.80 3.99
CA GLY A 184 11.39 9.58 2.84
C GLY A 184 9.96 10.13 2.93
N ILE A 185 9.09 9.48 3.70
CA ILE A 185 7.67 9.80 3.83
C ILE A 185 7.29 10.33 5.23
N GLU A 186 8.20 10.27 6.21
CA GLU A 186 7.99 10.69 7.60
C GLU A 186 7.39 12.10 7.69
N ARG A 187 7.88 13.03 6.86
CA ARG A 187 7.38 14.42 6.80
C ARG A 187 5.88 14.56 6.49
N HIS A 188 5.25 13.51 5.96
CA HIS A 188 3.83 13.46 5.65
C HIS A 188 2.99 12.85 6.79
N GLY A 189 3.62 12.43 7.91
CA GLY A 189 2.95 11.79 9.04
C GLY A 189 2.46 10.37 8.72
N LEU A 190 3.16 9.65 7.84
CA LEU A 190 2.80 8.31 7.37
C LEU A 190 3.69 7.20 7.96
N VAL A 191 4.37 7.47 9.07
CA VAL A 191 5.25 6.53 9.79
C VAL A 191 4.76 6.42 11.22
N ASP A 192 4.65 5.19 11.72
CA ASP A 192 4.13 4.81 13.05
C ASP A 192 2.84 5.51 13.44
N TYR A 193 2.02 5.71 12.42
CA TYR A 193 0.74 6.35 12.49
C TYR A 193 -0.33 5.41 11.95
N GLN A 194 -1.55 5.52 12.49
CA GLN A 194 -2.67 4.66 12.11
C GLN A 194 -3.01 4.72 10.60
N TYR A 195 -2.53 5.75 9.91
CA TYR A 195 -2.74 6.00 8.49
C TYR A 195 -1.47 5.85 7.65
N GLY A 196 -0.51 5.05 8.12
CA GLY A 196 0.79 4.90 7.48
C GLY A 196 1.42 3.55 7.75
N VAL A 197 2.73 3.50 7.51
CA VAL A 197 3.56 2.32 7.74
C VAL A 197 3.72 2.11 9.24
N TRP A 198 3.56 0.86 9.70
CA TRP A 198 3.87 0.46 11.07
C TRP A 198 5.34 0.06 11.20
N GLU A 199 6.23 1.03 10.98
CA GLU A 199 7.67 0.80 10.87
C GLU A 199 8.24 0.09 12.11
N ASP A 200 7.86 0.53 13.31
CA ASP A 200 8.32 -0.08 14.57
C ASP A 200 7.92 -1.57 14.65
N GLN A 201 6.66 -1.88 14.33
CA GLN A 201 6.14 -3.26 14.40
C GLN A 201 6.76 -4.16 13.33
N ILE A 202 6.94 -3.61 12.12
CA ILE A 202 7.54 -4.37 11.02
C ILE A 202 9.03 -4.60 11.31
N THR A 203 9.74 -3.60 11.82
CA THR A 203 11.16 -3.75 12.17
C THR A 203 11.32 -4.77 13.30
N ALA A 204 10.47 -4.72 14.33
CA ALA A 204 10.48 -5.69 15.41
C ALA A 204 10.30 -7.14 14.91
N VAL A 205 9.33 -7.42 14.03
CA VAL A 205 9.15 -8.79 13.52
C VAL A 205 10.32 -9.26 12.64
N LEU A 206 10.99 -8.34 11.92
CA LEU A 206 12.18 -8.68 11.14
C LEU A 206 13.39 -8.96 12.04
N GLU A 207 13.51 -8.26 13.17
CA GLU A 207 14.49 -8.55 14.21
C GLU A 207 14.24 -9.92 14.85
N ASP A 208 13.00 -10.24 15.21
CA ASP A 208 12.61 -11.57 15.71
C ASP A 208 12.98 -12.68 14.71
N CYS A 209 12.78 -12.45 13.42
CA CYS A 209 13.21 -13.39 12.37
C CYS A 209 14.72 -13.62 12.39
N LEU A 210 15.53 -12.57 12.60
CA LEU A 210 16.98 -12.68 12.67
C LEU A 210 17.42 -13.44 13.91
N ASP A 211 16.76 -13.22 15.04
CA ASP A 211 17.08 -13.88 16.30
C ASP A 211 16.83 -15.39 16.24
N VAL A 212 15.70 -15.82 15.65
CA VAL A 212 15.43 -17.25 15.45
C VAL A 212 16.49 -17.90 14.55
N VAL A 213 16.99 -17.19 13.53
CA VAL A 213 18.08 -17.67 12.65
C VAL A 213 19.40 -17.88 13.41
N TYR A 214 19.63 -17.18 14.54
CA TYR A 214 20.84 -17.40 15.34
C TYR A 214 20.72 -18.59 16.30
N VAL A 215 19.50 -19.07 16.57
CA VAL A 215 19.23 -20.16 17.52
C VAL A 215 19.09 -21.51 16.83
N ALA A 216 18.65 -21.52 15.56
CA ALA A 216 18.53 -22.72 14.71
C ALA A 216 19.87 -23.16 14.11
#